data_AF-A0A844X4U8-F1
#
_entry.id   AF-A0A844X4U8-F1
#
_cell.length_a   1.000
_cell.length_b   1.000
_cell.length_c   1.000
_cell.angle_alpha   90.00
_cell.angle_beta   90.00
_cell.angle_gamma   90.00
#
_symmetry.space_group_name_H-M   'P 1'
#
loop_
_entity.id
_entity.type
_entity.pdbx_description
1 polymer ?
#
loop_
_entity_poly.entity_id
_entity_poly.type
_entity_poly.pdbx_seq_one_letter_code
_entity_poly.pdbx_strand_id
1 'polypeptide(L)'
;MIKYTDYFRKKVREEYLAVGCWDTWNNTKFEKKVEKGKLTSEEVAKYNHEHLLGYEFCVLHSEKSLYPYCYVTIVPRNKHVGVYFIDNEGRTYLKYLFDEVKEDRTLFLEEVWFYQFIPGNSSEEQEYRMHFAFDQDGTYAARKYIDSKGKYEDYKGNQKLDFSGLYEKYPEFGQYEGIIQLERPVLNDIIS
;
A
#
# COMPACT_ATOMS: atom_id res chain seq x y z
N MET A 1 -5.18 -14.14 4.06
CA MET A 1 -5.78 -13.88 5.40
C MET A 1 -5.43 -12.45 5.80
N ILE A 2 -6.39 -11.68 6.30
CA ILE A 2 -6.15 -10.31 6.77
C ILE A 2 -5.86 -10.34 8.27
N LYS A 3 -4.83 -9.60 8.69
CA LYS A 3 -4.50 -9.37 10.10
C LYS A 3 -4.38 -7.86 10.34
N TYR A 4 -5.21 -7.33 11.24
CA TYR A 4 -5.25 -5.90 11.56
C TYR A 4 -4.11 -5.55 12.51
N THR A 5 -2.93 -5.35 11.94
CA THR A 5 -1.69 -5.04 12.65
C THR A 5 -0.72 -4.32 11.73
N ASP A 6 0.31 -3.71 12.32
CA ASP A 6 1.38 -3.01 11.61
C ASP A 6 2.45 -3.97 11.07
N TYR A 7 3.20 -3.48 10.09
CA TYR A 7 4.42 -4.11 9.60
C TYR A 7 5.59 -3.11 9.70
N PHE A 8 6.50 -3.37 10.64
CA PHE A 8 7.62 -2.47 10.89
C PHE A 8 8.92 -3.24 11.09
N ARG A 9 10.02 -2.72 10.53
CA ARG A 9 11.36 -3.37 10.59
C ARG A 9 11.29 -4.85 10.21
N LYS A 10 10.56 -5.12 9.13
CA LYS A 10 10.34 -6.45 8.55
C LYS A 10 9.62 -7.44 9.48
N LYS A 11 8.80 -6.96 10.42
CA LYS A 11 8.05 -7.81 11.36
C LYS A 11 6.62 -7.35 11.50
N VAL A 12 5.71 -8.31 11.46
CA VAL A 12 4.32 -8.16 11.87
C VAL A 12 4.31 -7.99 13.39
N ARG A 13 3.70 -6.92 13.90
CA ARG A 13 3.66 -6.67 15.34
C ARG A 13 2.46 -7.31 16.03
N GLU A 14 2.51 -7.30 17.36
CA GLU A 14 1.38 -7.60 18.22
C GLU A 14 0.25 -6.59 18.01
N GLU A 15 -0.99 -7.07 18.06
CA GLU A 15 -2.19 -6.29 17.74
C GLU A 15 -2.33 -5.01 18.57
N TYR A 16 -2.05 -5.08 19.87
CA TYR A 16 -2.16 -3.91 20.74
C TYR A 16 -1.13 -2.82 20.39
N LEU A 17 0.06 -3.17 19.87
CA LEU A 17 1.07 -2.20 19.46
C LEU A 17 0.61 -1.41 18.22
N ALA A 18 0.02 -2.11 17.25
CA ALA A 18 -0.56 -1.46 16.07
C ALA A 18 -1.69 -0.50 16.49
N VAL A 19 -2.57 -0.95 17.38
CA VAL A 19 -3.65 -0.10 17.92
C VAL A 19 -3.11 1.12 18.66
N GLY A 20 -1.99 1.02 19.38
CA GLY A 20 -1.33 2.17 19.99
C GLY A 20 -0.84 3.21 18.98
N CYS A 21 -0.37 2.78 17.81
CA CYS A 21 -0.07 3.67 16.69
C CYS A 21 -1.34 4.37 16.19
N TRP A 22 -2.44 3.63 15.99
CA TRP A 22 -3.70 4.21 15.54
C TRP A 22 -4.30 5.18 16.56
N ASP A 23 -4.21 4.86 17.85
CA ASP A 23 -4.61 5.75 18.95
C ASP A 23 -3.88 7.09 18.87
N THR A 24 -2.59 7.05 18.55
CA THR A 24 -1.78 8.26 18.35
C THR A 24 -2.25 9.05 17.13
N TRP A 25 -2.49 8.40 15.99
CA TRP A 25 -2.94 9.06 14.75
C TRP A 25 -4.35 9.66 14.88
N ASN A 26 -5.23 8.94 15.56
CA ASN A 26 -6.66 9.23 15.61
C ASN A 26 -7.09 10.00 16.85
N ASN A 27 -6.20 10.12 17.84
CA ASN A 27 -6.50 10.64 19.17
C ASN A 27 -7.57 9.80 19.90
N THR A 28 -7.41 8.48 19.88
CA THR A 28 -8.26 7.49 20.57
C THR A 28 -7.49 6.79 21.71
N LYS A 29 -8.13 5.87 22.45
CA LYS A 29 -7.54 5.15 23.61
C LYS A 29 -8.02 3.71 23.72
N PHE A 30 -7.82 2.91 22.67
CA PHE A 30 -8.19 1.50 22.60
C PHE A 30 -7.06 0.52 22.97
N GLU A 31 -5.78 0.92 22.89
CA GLU A 31 -4.60 0.07 23.12
C GLU A 31 -4.72 -0.77 24.39
N LYS A 32 -4.99 -0.12 25.53
CA LYS A 32 -5.12 -0.80 26.84
C LYS A 32 -6.31 -1.76 26.93
N LYS A 33 -7.33 -1.62 26.07
CA LYS A 33 -8.43 -2.58 25.99
C LYS A 33 -8.01 -3.80 25.18
N VAL A 34 -7.27 -3.61 24.09
CA VAL A 34 -6.73 -4.70 23.26
C VAL A 34 -5.66 -5.49 24.01
N GLU A 35 -4.73 -4.81 24.69
CA GLU A 35 -3.71 -5.44 25.55
C GLU A 35 -4.34 -6.34 26.64
N LYS A 36 -5.53 -5.97 27.14
CA LYS A 36 -6.27 -6.73 28.16
C LYS A 36 -7.24 -7.77 27.58
N GLY A 37 -7.25 -7.97 26.26
CA GLY A 37 -8.16 -8.89 25.57
C GLY A 37 -9.64 -8.51 25.66
N LYS A 38 -9.95 -7.23 25.91
CA LYS A 38 -11.33 -6.72 25.98
C LYS A 38 -11.89 -6.24 24.64
N LEU A 39 -11.00 -6.03 23.66
CA LEU A 39 -11.28 -5.71 22.27
C LEU A 39 -10.22 -6.41 21.41
N THR A 40 -10.52 -6.71 20.16
CA THR A 40 -9.53 -7.12 19.17
C THR A 40 -9.07 -5.92 18.34
N SER A 41 -7.92 -6.01 17.67
CA SER A 41 -7.53 -4.96 16.72
C SER A 41 -8.46 -4.88 15.50
N GLU A 42 -9.10 -5.98 15.11
CA GLU A 42 -10.13 -6.00 14.06
C GLU A 42 -11.34 -5.14 14.44
N GLU A 43 -11.83 -5.25 15.68
CA GLU A 43 -12.94 -4.42 16.17
C GLU A 43 -12.57 -2.93 16.16
N VAL A 44 -11.33 -2.60 16.54
CA VAL A 44 -10.83 -1.22 16.50
C VAL A 44 -10.65 -0.72 15.06
N ALA A 45 -10.11 -1.54 14.16
CA ALA A 45 -9.97 -1.19 12.75
C ALA A 45 -11.33 -0.96 12.09
N LYS A 46 -12.33 -1.79 12.42
CA LYS A 46 -13.71 -1.61 11.96
C LYS A 46 -14.31 -0.31 12.47
N TYR A 47 -14.15 -0.02 13.77
CA TYR A 47 -14.55 1.25 14.35
C TYR A 47 -13.89 2.43 13.62
N ASN A 48 -12.58 2.34 13.37
CA ASN A 48 -11.84 3.38 12.66
C ASN A 48 -12.37 3.58 11.24
N HIS A 49 -12.63 2.50 10.51
CA HIS A 49 -13.21 2.54 9.18
C HIS A 49 -14.56 3.27 9.16
N GLU A 50 -15.48 2.90 10.07
CA GLU A 50 -16.82 3.49 10.19
C GLU A 50 -16.78 4.98 10.60
N HIS A 51 -15.72 5.42 11.27
CA HIS A 51 -15.57 6.79 11.77
C HIS A 51 -14.57 7.63 10.99
N LEU A 52 -14.14 7.17 9.80
CA LEU A 52 -13.18 7.87 8.93
C LEU A 52 -11.84 8.17 9.62
N LEU A 53 -11.37 7.21 10.41
CA LEU A 53 -10.11 7.25 11.14
C LEU A 53 -9.08 6.34 10.47
N GLY A 54 -7.80 6.62 10.71
CA GLY A 54 -6.70 5.86 10.13
C GLY A 54 -6.55 4.47 10.74
N TYR A 55 -6.21 3.49 9.92
CA TYR A 55 -5.84 2.15 10.39
C TYR A 55 -4.95 1.47 9.34
N GLU A 56 -4.37 0.34 9.72
CA GLU A 56 -3.53 -0.44 8.83
C GLU A 56 -3.78 -1.94 9.01
N PHE A 57 -3.38 -2.73 8.02
CA PHE A 57 -3.46 -4.18 8.09
C PHE A 57 -2.43 -4.86 7.20
N CYS A 58 -2.19 -6.12 7.50
CA CYS A 58 -1.35 -7.02 6.72
C CYS A 58 -2.22 -8.09 6.06
N VAL A 59 -1.91 -8.43 4.82
CA VAL A 59 -2.44 -9.62 4.15
C VAL A 59 -1.35 -10.68 4.18
N LEU A 60 -1.64 -11.86 4.73
CA LEU A 60 -0.73 -13.00 4.82
C LEU A 60 -1.20 -14.12 3.85
N HIS A 61 -0.24 -14.82 3.22
CA HIS A 61 -0.56 -16.05 2.48
C HIS A 61 -1.04 -17.17 3.41
N SER A 62 -0.46 -17.25 4.61
CA SER A 62 -0.84 -18.20 5.65
C SER A 62 -0.45 -17.68 7.04
N GLU A 63 -0.97 -18.28 8.10
CA GLU A 63 -0.57 -17.99 9.49
C GLU A 63 0.93 -18.22 9.77
N LYS A 64 1.59 -19.05 8.96
CA LYS A 64 3.03 -19.37 9.09
C LYS A 64 3.91 -18.46 8.23
N SER A 65 3.33 -17.53 7.48
CA SER A 65 4.08 -16.60 6.64
C SER A 65 5.00 -15.73 7.48
N LEU A 66 6.29 -15.72 7.15
CA LEU A 66 7.29 -14.89 7.84
C LEU A 66 7.05 -13.40 7.57
N TYR A 67 6.61 -13.07 6.35
CA TYR A 67 6.32 -11.73 5.89
C TYR A 67 4.90 -11.67 5.32
N PRO A 68 4.22 -10.52 5.39
CA PRO A 68 2.96 -10.33 4.69
C PRO A 68 3.18 -10.39 3.18
N TYR A 69 2.13 -10.79 2.46
CA TYR A 69 2.02 -10.57 1.01
C TYR A 69 2.00 -9.07 0.71
N CYS A 70 1.15 -8.32 1.42
CA CYS A 70 1.14 -6.87 1.37
C CYS A 70 0.74 -6.26 2.72
N TYR A 71 1.20 -5.03 2.94
CA TYR A 71 0.83 -4.17 4.04
C TYR A 71 0.04 -2.98 3.49
N VAL A 72 -1.03 -2.58 4.15
CA VAL A 72 -1.96 -1.55 3.67
C VAL A 72 -2.19 -0.51 4.75
N THR A 73 -2.13 0.76 4.36
CA THR A 73 -2.51 1.91 5.18
C THR A 73 -3.77 2.56 4.61
N ILE A 74 -4.75 2.81 5.47
CA ILE A 74 -5.99 3.52 5.13
C ILE A 74 -5.99 4.81 5.94
N VAL A 75 -5.96 5.97 5.27
CA VAL A 75 -5.86 7.28 5.93
C VAL A 75 -6.96 8.21 5.39
N PRO A 76 -8.23 8.03 5.82
CA PRO A 76 -9.38 8.74 5.25
C PRO A 76 -9.29 10.26 5.36
N ARG A 77 -8.73 10.77 6.48
CA ARG A 77 -8.53 12.21 6.70
C ARG A 77 -7.64 12.87 5.65
N ASN A 78 -6.68 12.12 5.11
CA ASN A 78 -5.79 12.58 4.04
C ASN A 78 -6.26 12.09 2.67
N LYS A 79 -7.43 11.43 2.59
CA LYS A 79 -7.96 10.84 1.36
C LYS A 79 -6.99 9.86 0.69
N HIS A 80 -6.20 9.15 1.49
CA HIS A 80 -5.06 8.40 0.98
C HIS A 80 -5.13 6.92 1.37
N VAL A 81 -4.74 6.05 0.43
CA VAL A 81 -4.56 4.61 0.65
C VAL A 81 -3.21 4.18 0.09
N GLY A 82 -2.35 3.65 0.96
CA GLY A 82 -1.05 3.09 0.58
C GLY A 82 -1.08 1.57 0.59
N VAL A 83 -0.61 0.92 -0.47
CA VAL A 83 -0.46 -0.54 -0.55
C VAL A 83 1.01 -0.85 -0.83
N TYR A 84 1.61 -1.70 0.00
CA TYR A 84 3.03 -2.03 -0.03
C TYR A 84 3.18 -3.54 -0.16
N PHE A 85 3.55 -4.02 -1.34
CA PHE A 85 3.80 -5.45 -1.58
C PHE A 85 5.20 -5.83 -1.14
N ILE A 86 5.28 -6.93 -0.41
CA ILE A 86 6.49 -7.36 0.28
C ILE A 86 6.99 -8.66 -0.33
N ASP A 87 8.30 -8.75 -0.59
CA ASP A 87 8.93 -9.95 -1.13
C ASP A 87 9.25 -10.98 -0.02
N ASN A 88 9.80 -12.12 -0.44
CA ASN A 88 10.18 -13.21 0.49
C ASN A 88 11.34 -12.86 1.43
N GLU A 89 11.97 -11.69 1.28
CA GLU A 89 13.04 -11.15 2.15
C GLU A 89 12.53 -9.99 3.03
N GLY A 90 11.23 -9.75 3.04
CA GLY A 90 10.59 -8.69 3.82
C GLY A 90 10.81 -7.29 3.27
N ARG A 91 11.14 -7.16 1.99
CA ARG A 91 11.40 -5.87 1.33
C ARG A 91 10.18 -5.43 0.52
N THR A 92 9.87 -4.14 0.57
CA THR A 92 8.84 -3.58 -0.29
C THR A 92 9.36 -3.45 -1.71
N TYR A 93 8.85 -4.27 -2.64
CA TYR A 93 9.27 -4.26 -4.04
C TYR A 93 8.29 -3.52 -4.95
N LEU A 94 7.05 -3.30 -4.49
CA LEU A 94 6.03 -2.57 -5.23
C LEU A 94 5.16 -1.76 -4.25
N LYS A 95 4.85 -0.51 -4.62
CA LYS A 95 3.96 0.38 -3.88
C LYS A 95 2.92 0.96 -4.80
N TYR A 96 1.69 0.99 -4.31
CA TYR A 96 0.59 1.75 -4.90
C TYR A 96 0.16 2.84 -3.93
N LEU A 97 0.01 4.04 -4.45
CA LEU A 97 -0.46 5.21 -3.72
C LEU A 97 -1.74 5.69 -4.40
N PHE A 98 -2.85 5.50 -3.71
CA PHE A 98 -4.16 5.91 -4.17
C PHE A 98 -4.61 7.16 -3.41
N ASP A 99 -5.30 8.05 -4.12
CA ASP A 99 -6.00 9.19 -3.54
C ASP A 99 -7.51 9.14 -3.85
N GLU A 100 -8.35 9.61 -2.93
CA GLU A 100 -9.80 9.78 -3.17
C GLU A 100 -10.04 11.02 -4.04
N VAL A 101 -10.51 10.82 -5.26
CA VAL A 101 -10.60 11.87 -6.29
C VAL A 101 -12.02 12.34 -6.61
N LYS A 102 -13.05 11.65 -6.11
CA LYS A 102 -14.47 12.00 -6.35
C LYS A 102 -15.26 12.07 -5.04
N GLU A 103 -16.43 12.71 -5.09
CA GLU A 103 -17.34 12.85 -3.94
C GLU A 103 -17.87 11.49 -3.43
N ASP A 104 -18.00 10.51 -4.32
CA ASP A 104 -18.37 9.13 -3.99
C ASP A 104 -17.22 8.31 -3.39
N ARG A 105 -16.09 8.98 -3.08
CA ARG A 105 -14.85 8.40 -2.55
C ARG A 105 -14.14 7.43 -3.49
N THR A 106 -14.41 7.49 -4.80
CA THR A 106 -13.61 6.76 -5.79
C THR A 106 -12.12 7.04 -5.59
N LEU A 107 -11.33 5.97 -5.51
CA LEU A 107 -9.88 5.99 -5.45
C LEU A 107 -9.29 6.02 -6.86
N PHE A 108 -8.19 6.73 -7.03
CA PHE A 108 -7.37 6.73 -8.23
C PHE A 108 -5.92 6.43 -7.87
N LEU A 109 -5.32 5.46 -8.57
CA LEU A 109 -3.91 5.09 -8.43
C LEU A 109 -3.03 6.15 -9.09
N GLU A 110 -2.60 7.12 -8.30
CA GLU A 110 -1.81 8.27 -8.79
C GLU A 110 -0.34 7.93 -8.94
N GLU A 111 0.23 7.15 -8.01
CA GLU A 111 1.63 6.75 -8.09
C GLU A 111 1.86 5.25 -7.91
N VAL A 112 2.81 4.74 -8.70
CA VAL A 112 3.35 3.39 -8.56
C VAL A 112 4.86 3.46 -8.43
N TRP A 113 5.40 2.78 -7.43
CA TRP A 113 6.84 2.58 -7.27
C TRP A 113 7.19 1.10 -7.34
N PHE A 114 8.06 0.73 -8.27
CA PHE A 114 8.62 -0.61 -8.39
C PHE A 114 10.11 -0.59 -8.08
N TYR A 115 10.59 -1.57 -7.32
CA TYR A 115 11.99 -1.68 -6.88
C TYR A 115 12.54 -3.04 -7.29
N GLN A 116 13.55 -3.03 -8.16
CA GLN A 116 14.31 -4.22 -8.50
C GLN A 116 15.53 -4.31 -7.60
N PHE A 117 15.52 -5.27 -6.67
CA PHE A 117 16.67 -5.55 -5.81
C PHE A 117 17.73 -6.35 -6.55
N ILE A 118 18.99 -6.20 -6.13
CA ILE A 118 20.13 -6.95 -6.68
C ILE A 118 19.92 -8.46 -6.39
N PRO A 119 19.90 -9.33 -7.41
CA PRO A 119 19.72 -10.77 -7.21
C PRO A 119 20.78 -11.38 -6.29
N GLY A 120 20.36 -12.26 -5.38
CA GLY A 120 21.27 -12.92 -4.44
C GLY A 120 21.80 -12.03 -3.32
N ASN A 121 21.37 -10.76 -3.26
CA ASN A 121 21.67 -9.85 -2.15
C ASN A 121 20.45 -9.74 -1.22
N SER A 122 20.65 -9.99 0.08
CA SER A 122 19.62 -9.79 1.12
C SER A 122 19.57 -8.35 1.65
N SER A 123 20.44 -7.47 1.17
CA SER A 123 20.38 -6.04 1.43
C SER A 123 19.16 -5.38 0.76
N GLU A 124 18.97 -4.10 1.08
CA GLU A 124 17.99 -3.23 0.42
C GLU A 124 18.58 -2.50 -0.81
N GLU A 125 19.74 -2.95 -1.29
CA GLU A 125 20.38 -2.40 -2.49
C GLU A 125 19.57 -2.73 -3.75
N GLN A 126 19.33 -1.70 -4.54
CA GLN A 126 18.50 -1.75 -5.75
C GLN A 126 19.39 -1.70 -6.99
N GLU A 127 19.08 -2.53 -7.98
CA GLU A 127 19.65 -2.42 -9.32
C GLU A 127 19.06 -1.20 -10.03
N TYR A 128 17.73 -1.09 -9.97
CA TYR A 128 16.97 0.07 -10.42
C TYR A 128 15.63 0.16 -9.69
N ARG A 129 14.99 1.32 -9.81
CA ARG A 129 13.60 1.55 -9.40
C ARG A 129 12.85 2.31 -10.47
N MET A 130 11.56 2.05 -10.59
CA MET A 130 10.66 2.74 -11.50
C MET A 130 9.61 3.51 -10.71
N HIS A 131 9.35 4.73 -11.14
CA HIS A 131 8.26 5.58 -10.65
C HIS A 131 7.32 5.86 -11.80
N PHE A 132 6.03 5.65 -11.59
CA PHE A 132 4.97 6.04 -12.50
C PHE A 132 4.08 7.03 -11.76
N ALA A 133 3.76 8.14 -12.41
CA ALA A 133 2.83 9.16 -11.94
C ALA A 133 1.76 9.35 -13.02
N PHE A 134 0.49 9.24 -12.60
CA PHE A 134 -0.68 9.30 -13.47
C PHE A 134 -1.51 10.53 -13.14
N ASP A 135 -2.09 11.15 -14.17
CA ASP A 135 -3.10 12.19 -14.00
C ASP A 135 -4.47 11.65 -14.46
N GLN A 136 -5.53 12.16 -13.85
CA GLN A 136 -6.91 11.81 -14.18
C GLN A 136 -7.30 12.24 -15.59
N ASP A 137 -6.56 13.18 -16.20
CA ASP A 137 -6.77 13.59 -17.59
C ASP A 137 -6.26 12.58 -18.64
N GLY A 138 -5.64 11.49 -18.20
CA GLY A 138 -5.10 10.43 -19.07
C GLY A 138 -3.62 10.61 -19.42
N THR A 139 -2.94 11.61 -18.87
CA THR A 139 -1.50 11.79 -19.04
C THR A 139 -0.71 11.01 -17.98
N TYR A 140 0.56 10.70 -18.30
CA TYR A 140 1.46 10.06 -17.35
C TYR A 140 2.91 10.47 -17.54
N ALA A 141 3.68 10.32 -16.47
CA ALA A 141 5.13 10.35 -16.49
C ALA A 141 5.66 9.07 -15.85
N ALA A 142 6.69 8.48 -16.43
CA ALA A 142 7.42 7.39 -15.81
C ALA A 142 8.92 7.69 -15.81
N ARG A 143 9.62 7.26 -14.76
CA ARG A 143 11.05 7.43 -14.62
C ARG A 143 11.68 6.15 -14.10
N LYS A 144 12.74 5.71 -14.76
CA LYS A 144 13.59 4.62 -14.29
C LYS A 144 14.87 5.20 -13.71
N TYR A 145 15.17 4.90 -12.45
CA TYR A 145 16.40 5.28 -11.78
C TYR A 145 17.33 4.07 -11.77
N ILE A 146 18.51 4.20 -12.37
CA ILE A 146 19.56 3.18 -12.37
C ILE A 146 20.54 3.52 -11.25
N ASP A 147 20.21 3.10 -10.04
CA ASP A 147 20.89 3.54 -8.81
C ASP A 147 22.37 3.17 -8.81
N SER A 148 22.72 1.99 -9.34
CA SER A 148 24.12 1.53 -9.52
C SER A 148 24.99 2.47 -10.35
N LYS A 149 24.39 3.31 -11.20
CA LYS A 149 25.09 4.25 -12.11
C LYS A 149 24.82 5.71 -11.77
N GLY A 150 23.95 6.00 -10.80
CA GLY A 150 23.50 7.37 -10.50
C GLY A 150 22.84 8.07 -11.70
N LYS A 151 22.11 7.32 -12.54
CA LYS A 151 21.45 7.82 -13.76
C LYS A 151 19.95 7.59 -13.71
N TYR A 152 19.21 8.31 -14.56
CA TYR A 152 17.78 8.05 -14.78
C TYR A 152 17.41 8.18 -16.26
N GLU A 153 16.31 7.52 -16.62
CA GLU A 153 15.69 7.53 -17.94
C GLU A 153 14.23 7.98 -17.77
N ASP A 154 13.84 9.03 -18.50
CA ASP A 154 12.49 9.58 -18.49
C ASP A 154 11.66 9.02 -19.65
N TYR A 155 10.47 8.58 -19.32
CA TYR A 155 9.45 8.13 -20.25
C TYR A 155 8.24 9.05 -20.06
N LYS A 156 7.91 9.81 -21.10
CA LYS A 156 6.67 10.59 -21.15
C LYS A 156 5.88 10.10 -22.33
N GLY A 157 4.65 9.70 -22.06
CA GLY A 157 3.71 9.33 -23.11
C GLY A 157 2.55 10.31 -23.13
N ASN A 158 2.17 10.69 -24.34
CA ASN A 158 0.94 11.42 -24.62
C ASN A 158 -0.10 10.46 -25.24
N GLN A 159 0.23 9.17 -25.29
CA GLN A 159 -0.65 8.13 -25.81
C GLN A 159 -1.85 7.98 -24.86
N LYS A 160 -3.04 7.94 -25.43
CA LYS A 160 -4.27 7.67 -24.67
C LYS A 160 -4.25 6.20 -24.26
N LEU A 161 -3.75 5.93 -23.06
CA LEU A 161 -3.88 4.63 -22.42
C LEU A 161 -5.24 4.51 -21.74
N ASP A 162 -5.71 3.28 -21.56
CA ASP A 162 -6.91 3.01 -20.78
C ASP A 162 -6.57 3.01 -19.28
N PHE A 163 -6.97 4.08 -18.58
CA PHE A 163 -6.78 4.22 -17.14
C PHE A 163 -7.95 3.67 -16.32
N SER A 164 -8.94 3.01 -16.93
CA SER A 164 -10.08 2.45 -16.20
C SER A 164 -9.64 1.50 -15.06
N GLY A 165 -8.57 0.74 -15.26
CA GLY A 165 -7.97 -0.14 -14.25
C GLY A 165 -7.14 0.54 -13.15
N LEU A 166 -7.01 1.88 -13.18
CA LEU A 166 -6.39 2.69 -12.12
C LEU A 166 -7.42 3.25 -11.13
N TYR A 167 -8.71 3.12 -11.43
CA TYR A 167 -9.79 3.53 -10.54
C TYR A 167 -10.29 2.34 -9.71
N GLU A 168 -10.51 2.58 -8.43
CA GLU A 168 -11.10 1.61 -7.51
C GLU A 168 -12.23 2.27 -6.71
N LYS A 169 -13.21 1.48 -6.29
CA LYS A 169 -14.14 1.96 -5.26
C LYS A 169 -13.39 2.06 -3.93
N TYR A 170 -13.78 3.00 -3.08
CA TYR A 170 -13.37 2.94 -1.69
C TYR A 170 -13.81 1.59 -1.09
N PRO A 171 -12.91 0.83 -0.46
CA PRO A 171 -13.22 -0.53 -0.02
C PRO A 171 -14.26 -0.52 1.09
N GLU A 172 -15.15 -1.52 1.11
CA GLU A 172 -15.89 -1.85 2.33
C GLU A 172 -14.93 -2.51 3.34
N PHE A 173 -15.22 -2.41 4.64
CA PHE A 173 -14.37 -3.03 5.65
C PHE A 173 -14.27 -4.55 5.43
N GLY A 174 -13.04 -5.05 5.25
CA GLY A 174 -12.75 -6.46 5.00
C GLY A 174 -12.78 -6.88 3.52
N GLN A 175 -13.19 -5.99 2.60
CA GLN A 175 -13.22 -6.23 1.16
C GLN A 175 -12.18 -5.34 0.47
N TYR A 176 -10.94 -5.80 0.40
CA TYR A 176 -9.79 -5.02 -0.07
C TYR A 176 -9.22 -5.49 -1.41
N GLU A 177 -9.86 -6.47 -2.05
CA GLU A 177 -9.37 -7.16 -3.25
C GLU A 177 -9.04 -6.18 -4.39
N GLY A 178 -9.88 -5.16 -4.59
CA GLY A 178 -9.67 -4.13 -5.62
C GLY A 178 -8.36 -3.38 -5.46
N ILE A 179 -8.01 -2.95 -4.24
CA ILE A 179 -6.78 -2.16 -4.02
C ILE A 179 -5.51 -3.01 -3.92
N ILE A 180 -5.61 -4.29 -3.53
CA ILE A 180 -4.46 -5.20 -3.37
C ILE A 180 -4.14 -6.05 -4.61
N GLN A 181 -4.80 -5.80 -5.75
CA GLN A 181 -4.52 -6.50 -7.00
C GLN A 181 -3.13 -6.16 -7.54
N LEU A 182 -2.27 -7.17 -7.71
CA LEU A 182 -0.89 -7.00 -8.18
C LEU A 182 -0.78 -6.62 -9.67
N GLU A 183 -1.65 -7.15 -10.51
CA GLU A 183 -1.59 -6.93 -11.95
C GLU A 183 -2.40 -5.68 -12.33
N ARG A 184 -1.69 -4.68 -12.86
CA ARG A 184 -2.28 -3.46 -13.45
C ARG A 184 -1.85 -3.39 -14.92
N PRO A 185 -2.69 -3.81 -15.89
CA PRO A 185 -2.30 -3.94 -17.29
C PRO A 185 -1.63 -2.70 -17.90
N VAL A 186 -2.12 -1.51 -17.55
CA VAL A 186 -1.56 -0.23 -18.03
C VAL A 186 -0.07 -0.04 -17.70
N LEU A 187 0.44 -0.67 -16.63
CA LEU A 187 1.87 -0.61 -16.31
C LEU A 187 2.71 -1.37 -17.35
N ASN A 188 2.19 -2.48 -17.88
CA ASN A 188 2.90 -3.26 -18.90
C ASN A 188 2.99 -2.47 -20.21
N ASP A 189 1.93 -1.76 -20.58
CA ASP A 189 1.87 -0.94 -21.81
C ASP A 189 2.83 0.26 -21.79
N ILE A 190 3.29 0.68 -20.61
CA ILE A 190 4.27 1.78 -20.45
C ILE A 190 5.71 1.27 -20.54
N ILE A 191 5.95 0.04 -20.10
CA ILE A 191 7.30 -0.55 -20.01
C ILE A 191 7.68 -1.28 -21.31
N SER A 192 6.70 -1.72 -22.10
CA SER A 192 6.87 -2.37 -23.41
C SER A 192 7.41 -1.43 -24.49
#